data_AF-A0A940JHD4-F1
#
_entry.id   AF-A0A940JHD4-F1
#
_cell.length_a   1.000
_cell.length_b   1.000
_cell.length_c   1.000
_cell.angle_alpha   90.00
_cell.angle_beta   90.00
_cell.angle_gamma   90.00
#
_symmetry.space_group_name_H-M   'P 1'
#
loop_
_entity.id
_entity.type
_entity.pdbx_description
1 polymer ?
#
loop_
_entity_poly.entity_id
_entity_poly.type
_entity_poly.pdbx_seq_one_letter_code
_entity_poly.pdbx_strand_id
1 'polypeptide(L)'
;MKKSSGGNQTLDLNRIDFERAGTGRKAGYKFTINFINGKVSNIISGIPLASDLALALQSDPATRDILANTELDISLNTKFQLLIVNKKAVKASSSPEVSDKSEDAG
;
A
#
# COMPACT_ATOMS: atom_id res chain seq x y z
N MET A 1 8.41 9.53 -12.65
CA MET A 1 8.71 8.23 -12.01
C MET A 1 7.55 7.28 -12.32
N LYS A 2 7.61 6.54 -13.44
CA LYS A 2 6.59 5.61 -13.92
C LYS A 2 7.24 4.22 -13.92
N LYS A 3 6.90 3.33 -12.97
CA LYS A 3 7.12 1.86 -13.02
C LYS A 3 6.87 1.23 -11.63
N SER A 4 5.63 1.22 -11.16
CA SER A 4 5.28 0.43 -9.95
C SER A 4 3.78 0.17 -9.76
N SER A 5 2.96 0.52 -10.74
CA SER A 5 1.49 0.56 -10.66
C SER A 5 0.81 -0.81 -10.88
N GLY A 6 1.41 -1.91 -10.39
CA GLY A 6 0.73 -3.22 -10.52
C GLY A 6 1.38 -4.42 -9.83
N GLY A 7 2.57 -4.28 -9.24
CA GLY A 7 3.28 -5.40 -8.59
C GLY A 7 3.34 -5.27 -7.08
N ASN A 8 3.43 -6.41 -6.40
CA ASN A 8 3.79 -6.44 -4.97
C ASN A 8 5.16 -5.78 -4.78
N GLN A 9 5.24 -4.84 -3.85
CA GLN A 9 6.48 -4.12 -3.56
C GLN A 9 7.03 -4.61 -2.23
N THR A 10 8.30 -4.98 -2.20
CA THR A 10 9.02 -5.29 -0.97
C THR A 10 10.13 -4.27 -0.81
N LEU A 11 10.22 -3.66 0.36
CA LEU A 11 11.26 -2.72 0.73
C LEU A 11 12.00 -3.27 1.95
N ASP A 12 13.28 -3.55 1.77
CA ASP A 12 14.15 -4.00 2.84
C ASP A 12 14.57 -2.80 3.69
N LEU A 13 14.26 -2.83 4.97
CA LEU A 13 14.58 -1.77 5.91
C LEU A 13 15.85 -2.10 6.69
N ASN A 14 16.53 -1.06 7.13
CA ASN A 14 17.77 -1.21 7.87
C ASN A 14 17.51 -1.59 9.32
N ARG A 15 17.87 -2.82 9.68
CA ARG A 15 17.69 -3.39 11.02
C ARG A 15 18.28 -2.53 12.15
N ILE A 16 19.43 -1.87 11.91
CA ILE A 16 20.13 -1.08 12.93
C ILE A 16 19.26 0.08 13.42
N ASP A 17 18.47 0.68 12.53
CA ASP A 17 17.60 1.81 12.86
C ASP A 17 16.48 1.37 13.82
N PHE A 18 15.96 0.16 13.65
CA PHE A 18 14.93 -0.41 14.52
C PHE A 18 15.50 -0.85 15.88
N GLU A 19 16.70 -1.42 15.89
CA GLU A 19 17.36 -1.82 17.14
C GLU A 19 17.75 -0.61 18.01
N ARG A 20 18.14 0.51 17.39
CA ARG A 20 18.46 1.76 18.10
C ARG A 20 17.22 2.52 18.57
N ALA A 21 16.14 2.49 17.79
CA ALA A 21 14.89 3.17 18.13
C ALA A 21 14.02 2.41 19.15
N GLY A 22 14.28 1.11 19.40
CA GLY A 22 13.42 0.22 20.16
C GLY A 22 13.85 -0.09 21.59
N THR A 23 12.88 -0.09 22.52
CA THR A 23 13.05 -0.52 23.92
C THR A 23 13.02 -2.05 24.07
N GLY A 24 14.04 -2.76 23.56
CA GLY A 24 14.39 -4.14 23.95
C GLY A 24 13.38 -5.29 23.72
N ARG A 25 12.08 -5.02 23.47
CA ARG A 25 11.05 -6.04 23.25
C ARG A 25 10.88 -6.30 21.77
N LYS A 26 11.51 -7.38 21.30
CA LYS A 26 11.51 -7.92 19.92
C LYS A 26 10.13 -8.13 19.26
N ALA A 27 9.01 -7.90 19.96
CA ALA A 27 7.67 -8.31 19.54
C ALA A 27 6.88 -7.27 18.70
N GLY A 28 7.37 -6.02 18.58
CA GLY A 28 6.62 -4.93 17.93
C GLY A 28 6.77 -4.80 16.41
N TYR A 29 7.73 -5.47 15.79
CA TYR A 29 8.09 -5.26 14.37
C TYR A 29 7.38 -6.21 13.40
N LYS A 30 6.30 -6.85 13.83
CA LYS A 30 5.47 -7.68 12.97
C LYS A 30 4.03 -7.21 13.03
N PHE A 31 3.52 -6.72 11.91
CA PHE A 31 2.14 -6.30 11.79
C PHE A 31 1.68 -6.35 10.33
N THR A 32 0.38 -6.28 10.15
CA THR A 32 -0.28 -6.07 8.86
C THR A 32 -1.33 -4.99 9.06
N ILE A 33 -1.39 -4.03 8.14
CA ILE A 33 -2.42 -2.98 8.07
C ILE A 33 -3.17 -3.21 6.77
N ASN A 34 -4.48 -3.39 6.87
CA ASN A 34 -5.35 -3.55 5.73
C ASN A 34 -6.05 -2.21 5.49
N PHE A 35 -5.83 -1.64 4.31
CA PHE A 35 -6.51 -0.43 3.86
C PHE A 35 -7.60 -0.77 2.85
N ILE A 36 -8.81 -0.32 3.12
CA ILE A 36 -9.97 -0.43 2.22
C ILE A 36 -10.57 0.97 2.08
N ASN A 37 -10.60 1.52 0.86
CA ASN A 37 -11.14 2.85 0.56
C ASN A 37 -10.58 3.94 1.49
N GLY A 38 -9.27 3.94 1.70
CA GLY A 38 -8.58 4.92 2.53
C GLY A 38 -8.63 4.67 4.03
N LYS A 39 -9.33 3.63 4.50
CA LYS A 39 -9.52 3.35 5.93
C LYS A 39 -8.88 2.05 6.35
N VAL A 40 -8.36 2.01 7.58
CA VAL A 40 -7.86 0.78 8.19
C VAL A 40 -9.05 -0.14 8.50
N SER A 41 -9.01 -1.39 8.02
CA SER A 41 -10.09 -2.38 8.17
C SER A 41 -9.81 -3.44 9.23
N ASN A 42 -8.62 -3.47 9.83
CA ASN A 42 -8.22 -4.41 10.88
C ASN A 42 -7.78 -3.70 12.17
N ILE A 43 -7.72 -4.44 13.28
CA ILE A 43 -7.31 -3.89 14.57
C ILE A 43 -5.79 -3.79 14.63
N ILE A 44 -5.27 -2.57 14.72
CA ILE A 44 -3.83 -2.27 14.83
C ILE A 44 -3.45 -1.49 16.09
N SER A 45 -4.42 -1.14 16.94
CA SER A 45 -4.24 -0.28 18.12
C SER A 45 -3.30 -0.85 19.18
N GLY A 46 -3.13 -2.17 19.23
CA GLY A 46 -2.16 -2.84 20.12
C GLY A 46 -0.71 -2.74 19.66
N ILE A 47 -0.45 -2.16 18.48
CA ILE A 47 0.88 -2.05 17.87
C ILE A 47 1.12 -0.57 17.55
N PRO A 48 1.83 0.17 18.44
CA PRO A 48 2.05 1.60 18.26
C PRO A 48 2.66 1.95 16.91
N LEU A 49 3.69 1.21 16.49
CA LEU A 49 4.36 1.40 15.19
C LEU A 49 3.40 1.25 13.99
N ALA A 50 2.46 0.31 14.05
CA ALA A 50 1.47 0.14 13.00
C ALA A 50 0.47 1.31 12.98
N SER A 51 0.06 1.79 14.15
CA SER A 51 -0.85 2.92 14.30
C SER A 51 -0.22 4.22 13.80
N ASP A 52 1.03 4.47 14.17
CA ASP A 52 1.79 5.65 13.73
C ASP A 52 2.01 5.64 12.22
N LEU A 53 2.38 4.49 11.65
CA LEU A 53 2.52 4.35 10.19
C LEU A 53 1.18 4.57 9.48
N ALA A 54 0.09 4.00 9.99
CA ALA A 54 -1.23 4.20 9.39
C ALA A 54 -1.66 5.68 9.42
N LEU A 55 -1.35 6.39 10.50
CA LEU A 55 -1.64 7.81 10.64
C LEU A 55 -0.79 8.64 9.68
N ALA A 56 0.51 8.36 9.57
CA ALA A 56 1.40 9.02 8.64
C ALA A 56 0.90 8.88 7.18
N LEU A 57 0.55 7.65 6.77
CA LEU A 57 0.01 7.36 5.44
C LEU A 57 -1.37 8.01 5.18
N GLN A 58 -2.18 8.20 6.21
CA GLN A 58 -3.47 8.91 6.07
C GLN A 58 -3.32 10.43 6.14
N SER A 59 -2.18 10.94 6.63
CA SER A 59 -1.93 12.38 6.75
C SER A 59 -1.35 12.99 5.46
N ASP A 60 -0.63 12.20 4.67
CA ASP A 60 0.00 12.67 3.45
C ASP A 60 -0.98 12.65 2.25
N PRO A 61 -1.18 13.77 1.53
CA PRO A 61 -2.14 13.85 0.42
C PRO A 61 -1.89 12.84 -0.70
N ALA A 62 -0.62 12.60 -1.06
CA ALA A 62 -0.28 11.71 -2.17
C ALA A 62 -0.63 10.24 -1.85
N THR A 63 -0.35 9.81 -0.62
CA THR A 63 -0.70 8.47 -0.15
C THR A 63 -2.20 8.31 0.09
N ARG A 64 -2.91 9.33 0.57
CA ARG A 64 -4.38 9.30 0.69
C ARG A 64 -5.08 8.99 -0.63
N ASP A 65 -4.67 9.62 -1.72
CA ASP A 65 -5.26 9.39 -3.04
C ASP A 65 -5.04 7.93 -3.49
N ILE A 66 -3.87 7.37 -3.22
CA ILE A 66 -3.58 5.97 -3.52
C ILE A 66 -4.48 5.05 -2.67
N LEU A 67 -4.53 5.28 -1.36
CA LEU A 67 -5.31 4.47 -0.42
C LEU A 67 -6.83 4.54 -0.68
N ALA A 68 -7.34 5.69 -1.15
CA ALA A 68 -8.75 5.85 -1.48
C ALA A 68 -9.16 5.04 -2.73
N ASN A 69 -8.24 4.89 -3.69
CA ASN A 69 -8.52 4.23 -4.97
C ASN A 69 -8.16 2.73 -4.99
N THR A 70 -7.40 2.27 -4.00
CA THR A 70 -6.86 0.90 -3.94
C THR A 70 -7.19 0.22 -2.63
N GLU A 71 -7.13 -1.12 -2.63
CA GLU A 71 -7.15 -1.91 -1.41
C GLU A 71 -5.74 -2.42 -1.19
N LEU A 72 -5.08 -1.99 -0.11
CA LEU A 72 -3.67 -2.31 0.13
C LEU A 72 -3.52 -3.08 1.44
N ASP A 73 -2.72 -4.13 1.41
CA ASP A 73 -2.15 -4.75 2.59
C ASP A 73 -0.72 -4.26 2.74
N ILE A 74 -0.42 -3.59 3.86
CA ILE A 74 0.93 -3.15 4.23
C ILE A 74 1.39 -3.98 5.42
N SER A 75 2.44 -4.77 5.25
CA SER A 75 2.94 -5.68 6.29
C SER A 75 4.40 -5.44 6.61
N LEU A 76 4.76 -5.50 7.89
CA LEU A 76 6.15 -5.57 8.34
C LEU A 76 6.41 -6.97 8.90
N ASN A 77 7.54 -7.57 8.51
CA ASN A 77 7.95 -8.88 9.01
C ASN A 77 9.19 -8.78 9.92
N THR A 78 9.52 -9.89 10.59
CA THR A 78 10.67 -9.97 11.51
C THR A 78 12.04 -9.91 10.81
N LYS A 79 12.08 -9.92 9.48
CA LYS A 79 13.27 -9.65 8.68
C LYS A 79 13.42 -8.16 8.35
N PHE A 80 12.58 -7.29 8.93
CA PHE A 80 12.53 -5.86 8.66
C PHE A 80 12.21 -5.54 7.20
N GLN A 81 11.33 -6.33 6.59
CA GLN A 81 10.86 -6.06 5.23
C GLN A 81 9.45 -5.49 5.29
N LEU A 82 9.25 -4.34 4.65
CA LEU A 82 7.95 -3.75 4.43
C LEU A 82 7.41 -4.26 3.10
N LEU A 83 6.31 -5.00 3.15
CA LEU A 83 5.62 -5.55 2.00
C LEU A 83 4.33 -4.76 1.75
N ILE A 84 4.14 -4.31 0.51
CA ILE A 84 2.94 -3.62 0.05
C ILE A 84 2.31 -4.49 -1.05
N VAL A 85 1.10 -4.99 -0.79
CA VAL A 85 0.32 -5.82 -1.72
C VAL A 85 -0.95 -5.08 -2.08
N ASN A 86 -1.20 -4.90 -3.37
CA ASN A 86 -2.48 -4.38 -3.85
C ASN A 86 -3.47 -5.55 -4.02
N LYS A 87 -4.53 -5.57 -3.21
CA LYS A 87 -5.61 -6.56 -3.24
C LYS A 87 -6.60 -6.32 -4.39
N LYS A 88 -6.61 -5.12 -4.97
CA LYS A 88 -7.51 -4.79 -6.08
C LYS A 88 -6.89 -5.25 -7.41
N ALA A 89 -7.18 -6.49 -7.79
CA ALA A 89 -6.93 -6.94 -9.16
C ALA A 89 -7.90 -6.20 -10.12
N VAL A 90 -7.32 -5.37 -11.00
CA VAL A 90 -7.86 -4.91 -12.30
C VAL A 90 -9.33 -4.42 -12.30
N LYS A 91 -9.50 -3.11 -12.16
CA LYS A 91 -10.31 -2.38 -13.14
C LYS A 91 -9.47 -1.23 -13.67
N ALA A 92 -8.63 -1.55 -14.66
CA ALA A 92 -8.22 -0.54 -15.62
C ALA A 92 -9.52 0.05 -16.19
N SER A 93 -9.67 1.35 -15.97
CA SER A 93 -10.73 2.20 -16.46
C SER A 93 -11.13 1.86 -17.90
N SER A 94 -12.34 1.35 -18.05
CA SER A 94 -13.21 1.69 -19.17
C SER A 94 -13.38 3.22 -19.24
N SER A 95 -13.12 3.80 -20.40
CA SER A 95 -13.83 4.94 -21.03
C SER A 95 -13.01 5.49 -22.22
N PRO A 96 -13.62 6.10 -23.25
CA PRO A 96 -14.81 5.70 -24.01
C PRO A 96 -14.51 5.62 -25.53
N GLU A 97 -15.39 4.92 -26.25
CA GLU A 97 -15.84 5.17 -27.64
C GLU A 97 -15.06 6.18 -28.52
N VAL A 98 -14.45 5.69 -29.61
CA VAL A 98 -14.60 6.34 -30.92
C VAL A 98 -14.94 5.26 -31.94
N SER A 99 -16.24 5.11 -32.18
CA SER A 99 -16.75 4.58 -33.44
C SER A 99 -16.43 5.61 -34.52
N ASP A 100 -15.48 5.30 -35.39
CA ASP A 100 -15.36 6.00 -36.68
C ASP A 100 -15.79 5.05 -37.80
N LYS A 101 -16.91 5.42 -38.41
CA LYS A 101 -17.47 4.86 -39.64
C LYS A 101 -16.75 5.55 -40.80
N SER A 102 -16.19 4.79 -41.74
CA SER A 102 -16.51 4.85 -43.20
C SER A 102 -15.37 4.37 -44.12
N GLU A 103 -15.75 3.53 -45.10
CA GLU A 103 -15.21 3.38 -46.48
C GLU A 103 -13.76 2.86 -46.63
N ASP A 104 -13.47 1.88 -47.49
CA ASP A 104 -13.76 1.87 -48.94
C ASP A 104 -13.85 0.44 -49.51
N ALA A 105 -14.77 0.25 -50.44
CA ALA A 105 -15.00 -0.99 -51.16
C ALA A 105 -14.71 -0.77 -52.65
N GLY A 106 -13.87 -1.63 -53.21
CA GLY A 106 -13.98 -2.14 -54.59
C GLY A 106 -13.68 -1.18 -55.73
#